data_AF-A0AA43D9F1-F1
#
_entry.id   AF-A0AA43D9F1-F1
#
_cell.length_a   1.000
_cell.length_b   1.000
_cell.length_c   1.000
_cell.angle_alpha   90.00
_cell.angle_beta   90.00
_cell.angle_gamma   90.00
#
_symmetry.space_group_name_H-M   'P 1'
#
loop_
_entity.id
_entity.type
_entity.pdbx_description
1 polymer ?
#
loop_
_entity_poly.entity_id
_entity_poly.type
_entity_poly.pdbx_seq_one_letter_code
_entity_poly.pdbx_strand_id
1 'polypeptide(L)'
;GRELLELYSLGRGLEGTLPPATEQGDYILYTEEDVQAAAKVLSGWDVDTTFTTLDLDTNLPRGKVKGSPTNASSHDNDPKQFSARFSNAIVQPDPLLLSGGNPTEASALDEIQQLIDLIYTKPETAKNICWKIYRFFVYAPHTPTESLAIDGPIITEMANTLVSNNYKIQPVIENLLRSQHFYEAAAGTVTDDNFGGIIKSPLDLSIQSLRFFEVPIPDMTTATTEFYEATGDIVRTLYDQAMSFYEPYDVAGYDAYHQFPIYHRFWITPNTLANRYAYVRSIITAAEPGMFKINVYDYVKNNIPNGIAADARLLVIELAKYLLPVTDNLTYDDAADDTSGLTAPRITYFLERFLQTFDEAYWTTRWNAGAGDLRDQLEYLFNALMQSPEYQLA
;
A
#
# COMPACT_ATOMS: atom_id res chain seq x y z
N GLY A 1 13.91 -8.66 20.07
CA GLY A 1 12.90 -9.66 20.48
C GLY A 1 11.53 -9.28 19.98
N ARG A 2 10.85 -8.34 20.65
CA ARG A 2 9.44 -7.99 20.39
C ARG A 2 9.14 -7.67 18.93
N GLU A 3 9.82 -6.69 18.33
CA GLU A 3 9.56 -6.28 16.95
C GLU A 3 9.75 -7.42 15.94
N LEU A 4 10.77 -8.26 16.12
CA LEU A 4 10.99 -9.43 15.26
C LEU A 4 9.77 -10.35 15.29
N LEU A 5 9.28 -10.70 16.48
CA LEU A 5 8.13 -11.60 16.65
C LEU A 5 6.81 -10.94 16.21
N GLU A 6 6.58 -9.72 16.67
CA GLU A 6 5.30 -9.01 16.54
C GLU A 6 5.10 -8.39 15.16
N LEU A 7 6.13 -7.79 14.58
CA LEU A 7 6.01 -7.00 13.35
C LEU A 7 6.54 -7.77 12.14
N TYR A 8 7.70 -8.40 12.27
CA TYR A 8 8.42 -8.95 11.12
C TYR A 8 8.16 -10.43 10.84
N SER A 9 7.58 -11.18 11.79
CA SER A 9 7.36 -12.63 11.64
C SER A 9 5.96 -13.12 12.00
N LEU A 10 5.71 -13.50 13.26
CA LEU A 10 4.45 -14.13 13.70
C LEU A 10 3.25 -13.21 13.59
N GLY A 11 3.44 -11.91 13.80
CA GLY A 11 2.32 -11.00 13.96
C GLY A 11 1.74 -11.09 15.37
N ARG A 12 0.65 -10.36 15.60
CA ARG A 12 -0.15 -10.47 16.83
C ARG A 12 -1.24 -11.54 16.75
N GLY A 13 -1.30 -12.28 15.64
CA GLY A 13 -2.44 -13.10 15.25
C GLY A 13 -3.47 -12.31 14.44
N LEU A 14 -4.60 -12.96 14.13
CA LEU A 14 -5.66 -12.33 13.37
C LEU A 14 -6.30 -11.19 14.19
N GLU A 15 -6.21 -9.98 13.65
CA GLU A 15 -6.57 -8.77 14.39
C GLU A 15 -8.08 -8.74 14.68
N GLY A 16 -8.43 -8.32 15.90
CA GLY A 16 -9.82 -8.28 16.36
C GLY A 16 -10.41 -9.63 16.77
N THR A 17 -9.74 -10.76 16.53
CA THR A 17 -10.18 -12.10 16.96
C THR A 17 -9.37 -12.64 18.13
N LEU A 18 -8.46 -11.84 18.67
CA LEU A 18 -7.57 -12.23 19.75
C LEU A 18 -8.37 -12.42 21.05
N PRO A 19 -8.28 -13.59 21.71
CA PRO A 19 -8.88 -13.74 23.02
C PRO A 19 -8.30 -12.71 24.00
N PRO A 20 -9.06 -12.30 25.02
CA PRO A 20 -8.50 -11.47 26.08
C PRO A 20 -7.28 -12.17 26.67
N ALA A 21 -6.20 -11.42 26.90
CA ALA A 21 -4.99 -11.97 27.49
C ALA A 21 -5.35 -12.64 28.82
N THR A 22 -5.07 -13.94 28.91
CA THR A 22 -5.42 -14.74 30.09
C THR A 22 -4.43 -14.51 31.23
N GLU A 23 -3.19 -14.13 30.90
CA GLU A 23 -2.10 -13.89 31.85
C GLU A 23 -1.22 -12.73 31.37
N GLN A 24 -0.60 -12.02 32.33
CA GLN A 24 0.33 -10.94 32.01
C GLN A 24 1.57 -11.51 31.31
N GLY A 25 1.87 -11.00 30.11
CA GLY A 25 3.02 -11.45 29.32
C GLY A 25 2.72 -12.59 28.34
N ASP A 26 1.46 -13.05 28.23
CA ASP A 26 1.05 -13.92 27.11
C ASP A 26 0.47 -13.06 25.97
N TYR A 27 1.08 -13.15 24.79
CA TYR A 27 0.69 -12.45 23.57
C TYR A 27 0.03 -13.39 22.55
N ILE A 28 -0.49 -14.53 23.01
CA ILE A 28 -1.25 -15.54 22.26
C ILE A 28 -0.38 -16.41 21.35
N LEU A 29 0.44 -15.79 20.49
CA LEU A 29 1.36 -16.50 19.60
C LEU A 29 2.74 -16.71 20.21
N TYR A 30 3.13 -15.84 21.14
CA TYR A 30 4.39 -15.86 21.87
C TYR A 30 4.17 -15.22 23.25
N THR A 31 5.16 -15.31 24.13
CA THR A 31 5.14 -14.73 25.47
C THR A 31 6.27 -13.73 25.67
N GLU A 32 6.27 -13.02 26.80
CA GLU A 32 7.36 -12.14 27.20
C GLU A 32 8.66 -12.92 27.42
N GLU A 33 8.59 -14.18 27.84
CA GLU A 33 9.76 -15.06 27.92
C GLU A 33 10.40 -15.26 26.53
N ASP A 34 9.57 -15.50 25.50
CA ASP A 34 10.06 -15.64 24.11
C ASP A 34 10.68 -14.33 23.60
N VAL A 35 10.08 -13.18 23.96
CA VAL A 35 10.61 -11.86 23.62
C VAL A 35 12.01 -11.66 24.21
N GLN A 36 12.20 -12.04 25.47
CA GLN A 36 13.47 -11.94 26.18
C GLN A 36 14.52 -12.91 25.63
N ALA A 37 14.13 -14.17 25.37
CA ALA A 37 14.99 -15.16 24.75
C ALA A 37 15.47 -14.70 23.36
N ALA A 38 14.56 -14.24 22.51
CA ALA A 38 14.91 -13.68 21.20
C ALA A 38 15.76 -12.41 21.32
N ALA A 39 15.56 -11.56 22.34
CA ALA A 39 16.40 -10.39 22.57
C ALA A 39 17.83 -10.75 22.95
N LYS A 40 18.03 -11.83 23.72
CA LYS A 40 19.37 -12.35 24.04
C LYS A 40 20.09 -12.88 22.80
N VAL A 41 19.40 -13.62 21.93
CA VAL A 41 19.95 -14.07 20.62
C VAL A 41 20.37 -12.87 19.76
N LEU A 42 19.60 -11.78 19.77
CA LEU A 42 19.90 -10.58 18.96
C LEU A 42 20.87 -9.60 19.66
N SER A 43 21.49 -9.98 20.77
CA SER A 43 22.43 -9.13 21.50
C SER A 43 23.83 -9.14 20.87
N GLY A 44 24.64 -8.13 21.19
CA GLY A 44 26.05 -8.10 20.77
C GLY A 44 26.34 -7.49 19.40
N TRP A 45 25.39 -6.78 18.78
CA TRP A 45 25.56 -6.14 17.47
C TRP A 45 25.70 -4.62 17.54
N ASP A 46 26.36 -4.04 16.55
CA ASP A 46 26.52 -2.60 16.34
C ASP A 46 26.32 -2.22 14.86
N VAL A 47 26.06 -0.94 14.61
CA VAL A 47 25.99 -0.39 13.26
C VAL A 47 27.39 -0.34 12.64
N ASP A 48 27.52 -0.83 11.41
CA ASP A 48 28.71 -0.58 10.61
C ASP A 48 28.54 0.69 9.77
N THR A 49 28.97 1.83 10.31
CA THR A 49 28.89 3.12 9.62
C THR A 49 29.80 3.23 8.39
N THR A 50 30.67 2.25 8.15
CA THR A 50 31.50 2.18 6.94
C THR A 50 30.83 1.40 5.82
N PHE A 51 29.76 0.66 6.12
CA PHE A 51 29.07 -0.23 5.18
C PHE A 51 29.99 -1.25 4.49
N THR A 52 31.07 -1.66 5.16
CA THR A 52 32.08 -2.60 4.60
C THR A 52 31.87 -4.04 5.05
N THR A 53 31.12 -4.25 6.13
CA THR A 53 30.69 -5.57 6.58
C THR A 53 29.54 -6.03 5.70
N LEU A 54 29.81 -6.97 4.80
CA LEU A 54 28.82 -7.45 3.85
C LEU A 54 28.18 -8.76 4.34
N ASP A 55 26.89 -8.88 4.04
CA ASP A 55 26.19 -10.15 4.07
C ASP A 55 26.67 -11.04 2.92
N LEU A 56 26.95 -12.31 3.20
CA LEU A 56 27.58 -13.21 2.22
C LEU A 56 26.63 -13.64 1.10
N ASP A 57 25.32 -13.66 1.38
CA ASP A 57 24.30 -14.12 0.43
C ASP A 57 23.87 -12.99 -0.50
N THR A 58 23.68 -11.78 0.04
CA THR A 58 23.14 -10.63 -0.69
C THR A 58 24.21 -9.64 -1.15
N ASN A 59 25.42 -9.70 -0.57
CA ASN A 59 26.48 -8.72 -0.75
C ASN A 59 26.07 -7.28 -0.37
N LEU A 60 25.02 -7.14 0.47
CA LEU A 60 24.56 -5.88 1.02
C LEU A 60 25.24 -5.58 2.36
N PRO A 61 25.45 -4.31 2.72
CA PRO A 61 25.94 -3.93 4.04
C PRO A 61 25.04 -4.45 5.17
N ARG A 62 25.65 -4.97 6.23
CA ARG A 62 24.96 -5.44 7.44
C ARG A 62 25.59 -4.89 8.71
N GLY A 63 24.92 -5.09 9.84
CA GLY A 63 25.49 -4.83 11.16
C GLY A 63 26.72 -5.70 11.44
N LYS A 64 27.57 -5.26 12.36
CA LYS A 64 28.78 -5.99 12.77
C LYS A 64 28.71 -6.36 14.23
N VAL A 65 29.44 -7.40 14.61
CA VAL A 65 29.54 -7.80 16.01
C VAL A 65 30.30 -6.75 16.84
N LYS A 66 29.88 -6.53 18.09
CA LYS A 66 30.62 -5.75 19.08
C LYS A 66 31.80 -6.58 19.59
N GLY A 67 33.01 -6.15 19.24
CA GLY A 67 34.25 -6.85 19.57
C GLY A 67 35.04 -7.18 18.29
N SER A 68 35.30 -8.45 18.07
CA SER A 68 35.95 -8.95 16.84
C SER A 68 35.30 -10.25 16.36
N PRO A 69 35.57 -10.70 15.12
CA PRO A 69 35.02 -11.96 14.61
C PRO A 69 35.31 -13.18 15.50
N THR A 70 36.42 -13.16 16.23
CA THR A 70 36.84 -14.24 17.15
C THR A 70 36.50 -13.96 18.62
N ASN A 71 35.90 -12.82 18.92
CA ASN A 71 35.53 -12.41 20.27
C ASN A 71 34.30 -11.49 20.24
N ALA A 72 33.13 -12.10 20.33
CA ALA A 72 31.82 -11.47 20.36
C ALA A 72 31.31 -11.30 21.81
N SER A 73 32.18 -10.95 22.77
CA SER A 73 31.86 -10.98 24.21
C SER A 73 30.66 -10.14 24.66
N SER A 74 30.13 -9.26 23.81
CA SER A 74 28.89 -8.51 24.08
C SER A 74 27.61 -9.26 23.70
N HIS A 75 27.73 -10.45 23.11
CA HIS A 75 26.63 -11.38 22.86
C HIS A 75 26.39 -12.26 24.10
N ASP A 76 25.13 -12.46 24.46
CA ASP A 76 24.71 -13.42 25.49
C ASP A 76 25.04 -14.83 25.00
N ASN A 77 25.90 -15.59 25.70
CA ASN A 77 26.35 -16.92 25.27
C ASN A 77 25.64 -18.05 26.06
N ASP A 78 24.65 -17.74 26.87
CA ASP A 78 23.92 -18.75 27.65
C ASP A 78 22.82 -19.39 26.78
N PRO A 79 22.42 -20.65 27.01
CA PRO A 79 21.26 -21.23 26.34
C PRO A 79 19.99 -20.41 26.57
N LYS A 80 19.27 -20.09 25.48
CA LYS A 80 18.04 -19.30 25.49
C LYS A 80 16.84 -20.24 25.44
N GLN A 81 16.17 -20.40 26.58
CA GLN A 81 14.92 -21.15 26.70
C GLN A 81 13.75 -20.31 26.16
N PHE A 82 12.95 -20.92 25.29
CA PHE A 82 11.67 -20.38 24.85
C PHE A 82 10.53 -21.05 25.61
N SER A 83 9.37 -20.39 25.63
CA SER A 83 8.18 -20.83 26.34
C SER A 83 7.46 -21.98 25.64
N ALA A 84 6.36 -22.43 26.24
CA ALA A 84 5.47 -23.44 25.66
C ALA A 84 4.88 -23.03 24.29
N ARG A 85 4.76 -21.72 23.99
CA ARG A 85 4.31 -21.23 22.67
C ARG A 85 5.27 -21.64 21.55
N PHE A 86 6.55 -21.81 21.88
CA PHE A 86 7.60 -22.35 21.01
C PHE A 86 7.99 -23.79 21.38
N SER A 87 7.06 -24.55 21.95
CA SER A 87 7.26 -25.95 22.29
C SER A 87 8.46 -26.19 23.24
N ASN A 88 8.77 -25.19 24.07
CA ASN A 88 9.92 -25.20 24.98
C ASN A 88 11.27 -25.41 24.29
N ALA A 89 11.42 -24.92 23.05
CA ALA A 89 12.67 -24.98 22.30
C ALA A 89 13.81 -24.24 23.02
N ILE A 90 15.05 -24.63 22.71
CA ILE A 90 16.27 -24.00 23.22
C ILE A 90 17.12 -23.59 22.02
N VAL A 91 17.43 -22.30 21.92
CA VAL A 91 18.48 -21.78 21.03
C VAL A 91 19.76 -21.68 21.85
N GLN A 92 20.87 -22.23 21.36
CA GLN A 92 22.11 -22.29 22.13
C GLN A 92 23.35 -22.22 21.22
N PRO A 93 24.50 -21.75 21.75
CA PRO A 93 25.72 -21.68 20.97
C PRO A 93 26.21 -23.07 20.55
N ASP A 94 26.67 -23.21 19.31
CA ASP A 94 27.42 -24.38 18.86
C ASP A 94 28.83 -24.36 19.48
N PRO A 95 29.22 -25.35 20.30
CA PRO A 95 30.56 -25.43 20.88
C PRO A 95 31.70 -25.42 19.86
N LEU A 96 31.46 -25.84 18.62
CA LEU A 96 32.45 -25.85 17.54
C LEU A 96 32.72 -24.45 16.97
N LEU A 97 31.80 -23.51 17.18
CA LEU A 97 31.92 -22.12 16.73
C LEU A 97 32.46 -21.21 17.84
N LEU A 98 32.69 -21.71 19.05
CA LEU A 98 33.25 -20.94 20.16
C LEU A 98 34.78 -20.84 20.09
N SER A 99 35.32 -19.72 20.59
CA SER A 99 36.76 -19.49 20.74
C SER A 99 37.15 -19.52 22.22
N GLY A 100 37.67 -20.66 22.67
CA GLY A 100 38.03 -20.86 24.08
C GLY A 100 36.82 -20.72 25.04
N GLY A 101 35.64 -21.13 24.58
CA GLY A 101 34.37 -21.00 25.32
C GLY A 101 33.70 -19.64 25.20
N ASN A 102 34.31 -18.67 24.51
CA ASN A 102 33.73 -17.36 24.26
C ASN A 102 32.96 -17.34 22.93
N PRO A 103 31.87 -16.57 22.83
CA PRO A 103 31.14 -16.42 21.58
C PRO A 103 32.02 -15.79 20.50
N THR A 104 31.88 -16.28 19.28
CA THR A 104 32.45 -15.69 18.05
C THR A 104 31.33 -15.09 17.21
N GLU A 105 31.67 -14.32 16.18
CA GLU A 105 30.65 -13.84 15.22
C GLU A 105 29.91 -14.99 14.55
N ALA A 106 30.63 -16.06 14.16
CA ALA A 106 30.02 -17.23 13.54
C ALA A 106 29.04 -17.92 14.49
N SER A 107 29.40 -18.06 15.78
CA SER A 107 28.51 -18.63 16.79
C SER A 107 27.24 -17.78 17.00
N ALA A 108 27.38 -16.45 17.07
CA ALA A 108 26.24 -15.56 17.25
C ALA A 108 25.31 -15.54 16.02
N LEU A 109 25.86 -15.63 14.81
CA LEU A 109 25.07 -15.76 13.58
C LEU A 109 24.34 -17.10 13.50
N ASP A 110 24.98 -18.19 13.93
CA ASP A 110 24.35 -19.50 14.00
C ASP A 110 23.14 -19.50 14.94
N GLU A 111 23.22 -18.85 16.11
CA GLU A 111 22.07 -18.68 17.00
C GLU A 111 20.94 -17.85 16.38
N ILE A 112 21.28 -16.81 15.59
CA ILE A 112 20.28 -16.05 14.82
C ILE A 112 19.60 -16.98 13.80
N GLN A 113 20.36 -17.81 13.08
CA GLN A 113 19.80 -18.78 12.14
C GLN A 113 18.84 -19.76 12.85
N GLN A 114 19.26 -20.33 13.98
CA GLN A 114 18.41 -21.20 14.81
C GLN A 114 17.10 -20.51 15.23
N LEU A 115 17.17 -19.24 15.65
CA LEU A 115 15.99 -18.45 16.01
C LEU A 115 15.06 -18.23 14.81
N ILE A 116 15.61 -17.86 13.65
CA ILE A 116 14.81 -17.66 12.44
C ILE A 116 14.15 -18.97 12.01
N ASP A 117 14.88 -20.09 12.00
CA ASP A 117 14.32 -21.41 11.69
C ASP A 117 13.19 -21.77 12.66
N LEU A 118 13.38 -21.55 13.97
CA LEU A 118 12.38 -21.77 14.99
C LEU A 118 11.11 -20.95 14.74
N ILE A 119 11.25 -19.66 14.40
CA ILE A 119 10.12 -18.78 14.06
C ILE A 119 9.39 -19.28 12.80
N TYR A 120 10.12 -19.73 11.79
CA TYR A 120 9.54 -20.18 10.52
C TYR A 120 8.90 -21.56 10.60
N THR A 121 9.11 -22.33 11.69
CA THR A 121 8.29 -23.51 11.99
C THR A 121 6.82 -23.19 12.29
N LYS A 122 6.51 -21.92 12.62
CA LYS A 122 5.16 -21.49 12.98
C LYS A 122 4.34 -21.12 11.74
N PRO A 123 3.18 -21.75 11.51
CA PRO A 123 2.32 -21.42 10.35
C PRO A 123 1.87 -19.96 10.35
N GLU A 124 1.80 -19.32 11.52
CA GLU A 124 1.44 -17.92 11.69
C GLU A 124 2.42 -16.97 10.98
N THR A 125 3.71 -17.34 10.89
CA THR A 125 4.72 -16.56 10.15
C THR A 125 4.31 -16.43 8.67
N ALA A 126 3.96 -17.55 8.03
CA ALA A 126 3.53 -17.54 6.63
C ALA A 126 2.20 -16.80 6.45
N LYS A 127 1.25 -16.99 7.37
CA LYS A 127 -0.04 -16.26 7.34
C LYS A 127 0.13 -14.76 7.49
N ASN A 128 1.00 -14.28 8.40
CA ASN A 128 1.24 -12.85 8.60
C ASN A 128 1.80 -12.19 7.34
N ILE A 129 2.74 -12.84 6.65
CA ILE A 129 3.25 -12.37 5.35
C ILE A 129 2.11 -12.30 4.32
N CYS A 130 1.29 -13.35 4.24
CA CYS A 130 0.17 -13.41 3.29
C CYS A 130 -0.91 -12.36 3.59
N TRP A 131 -1.20 -12.07 4.86
CA TRP A 131 -2.09 -10.99 5.25
C TRP A 131 -1.57 -9.62 4.82
N LYS A 132 -0.27 -9.35 4.95
CA LYS A 132 0.33 -8.09 4.45
C LYS A 132 0.18 -7.97 2.94
N ILE A 133 0.43 -9.04 2.18
CA ILE A 133 0.24 -9.07 0.73
C ILE A 133 -1.24 -8.85 0.38
N TYR A 134 -2.15 -9.56 1.06
CA TYR A 134 -3.58 -9.45 0.83
C TYR A 134 -4.06 -8.02 1.04
N ARG A 135 -3.73 -7.39 2.19
CA ARG A 135 -4.13 -6.00 2.51
C ARG A 135 -3.57 -4.97 1.52
N PHE A 136 -2.46 -5.27 0.87
CA PHE A 136 -1.87 -4.36 -0.12
C PHE A 136 -2.65 -4.38 -1.44
N PHE A 137 -3.15 -5.55 -1.86
CA PHE A 137 -3.79 -5.73 -3.17
C PHE A 137 -5.31 -5.83 -3.13
N VAL A 138 -5.91 -6.24 -2.01
CA VAL A 138 -7.33 -6.54 -1.87
C VAL A 138 -7.90 -5.78 -0.67
N TYR A 139 -9.18 -5.41 -0.77
CA TYR A 139 -9.89 -4.74 0.31
C TYR A 139 -9.79 -5.55 1.61
N ALA A 140 -9.19 -4.93 2.62
CA ALA A 140 -8.94 -5.58 3.90
C ALA A 140 -10.22 -5.55 4.76
N PRO A 141 -10.58 -6.68 5.40
CA PRO A 141 -11.74 -6.73 6.29
C PRO A 141 -11.57 -5.80 7.49
N HIS A 142 -12.61 -5.05 7.86
CA HIS A 142 -12.57 -4.07 8.96
C HIS A 142 -13.21 -4.60 10.25
N THR A 143 -13.76 -5.81 10.21
CA THR A 143 -14.35 -6.47 11.38
C THR A 143 -13.73 -7.85 11.62
N PRO A 144 -13.73 -8.35 12.87
CA PRO A 144 -13.21 -9.69 13.17
C PRO A 144 -13.94 -10.80 12.41
N THR A 145 -15.25 -10.64 12.19
CA THR A 145 -16.09 -11.61 11.49
C THR A 145 -15.69 -11.74 10.02
N GLU A 146 -15.49 -10.61 9.34
CA GLU A 146 -15.02 -10.61 7.94
C GLU A 146 -13.59 -11.16 7.85
N SER A 147 -12.71 -10.79 8.80
CA SER A 147 -11.34 -11.33 8.89
C SER A 147 -11.33 -12.86 8.96
N LEU A 148 -12.21 -13.47 9.76
CA LEU A 148 -12.33 -14.93 9.87
C LEU A 148 -12.84 -15.59 8.58
N ALA A 149 -13.75 -14.93 7.86
CA ALA A 149 -14.28 -15.44 6.60
C ALA A 149 -13.19 -15.53 5.52
N ILE A 150 -12.16 -14.68 5.58
CA ILE A 150 -11.03 -14.63 4.63
C ILE A 150 -9.85 -15.49 5.09
N ASP A 151 -9.54 -15.56 6.39
CA ASP A 151 -8.34 -16.27 6.91
C ASP A 151 -8.32 -17.76 6.55
N GLY A 152 -9.45 -18.43 6.70
CA GLY A 152 -9.61 -19.86 6.45
C GLY A 152 -9.40 -20.24 4.98
N PRO A 153 -10.22 -19.75 4.03
CA PRO A 153 -10.13 -20.17 2.64
C PRO A 153 -8.97 -19.51 1.89
N ILE A 154 -8.79 -18.19 1.99
CA ILE A 154 -7.88 -17.45 1.11
C ILE A 154 -6.47 -17.39 1.69
N ILE A 155 -6.33 -16.87 2.92
CA ILE A 155 -5.00 -16.64 3.51
C ILE A 155 -4.27 -17.95 3.80
N THR A 156 -5.00 -18.99 4.22
CA THR A 156 -4.39 -20.31 4.43
C THR A 156 -3.88 -20.91 3.10
N GLU A 157 -4.58 -20.73 1.98
CA GLU A 157 -4.10 -21.16 0.66
C GLU A 157 -2.87 -20.36 0.20
N MET A 158 -2.88 -19.04 0.41
CA MET A 158 -1.71 -18.19 0.16
C MET A 158 -0.50 -18.63 0.98
N ALA A 159 -0.69 -18.94 2.27
CA ALA A 159 0.38 -19.41 3.15
C ALA A 159 0.92 -20.78 2.72
N ASN A 160 0.04 -21.71 2.31
CA ASN A 160 0.45 -22.99 1.74
C ASN A 160 1.27 -22.82 0.45
N THR A 161 0.86 -21.89 -0.41
CA THR A 161 1.62 -21.53 -1.62
C THR A 161 2.99 -20.98 -1.25
N LEU A 162 3.06 -20.08 -0.26
CA LEU A 162 4.32 -19.49 0.19
C LEU A 162 5.29 -20.56 0.70
N VAL A 163 4.84 -21.44 1.61
CA VAL A 163 5.67 -22.49 2.22
C VAL A 163 6.12 -23.51 1.17
N SER A 164 5.21 -24.01 0.32
CA SER A 164 5.54 -24.99 -0.72
C SER A 164 6.50 -24.47 -1.78
N ASN A 165 6.61 -23.14 -1.93
CA ASN A 165 7.54 -22.47 -2.83
C ASN A 165 8.76 -21.88 -2.12
N ASN A 166 9.15 -22.40 -0.95
CA ASN A 166 10.31 -21.96 -0.16
C ASN A 166 10.29 -20.45 0.13
N TYR A 167 9.15 -19.94 0.57
CA TYR A 167 8.94 -18.54 0.95
C TYR A 167 9.17 -17.50 -0.17
N LYS A 168 9.13 -17.94 -1.44
CA LYS A 168 9.09 -17.00 -2.58
C LYS A 168 7.74 -16.28 -2.59
N ILE A 169 7.78 -14.96 -2.56
CA ILE A 169 6.57 -14.11 -2.58
C ILE A 169 5.91 -14.11 -3.97
N GLN A 170 6.68 -14.22 -5.05
CA GLN A 170 6.17 -14.11 -6.42
C GLN A 170 5.01 -15.08 -6.72
N PRO A 171 5.09 -16.41 -6.44
CA PRO A 171 3.98 -17.33 -6.68
C PRO A 171 2.69 -16.97 -5.93
N VAL A 172 2.81 -16.40 -4.73
CA VAL A 172 1.66 -15.97 -3.92
C VAL A 172 0.94 -14.80 -4.59
N ILE A 173 1.70 -13.80 -5.03
CA ILE A 173 1.15 -12.64 -5.74
C ILE A 173 0.55 -13.07 -7.07
N GLU A 174 1.24 -13.89 -7.86
CA GLU A 174 0.72 -14.37 -9.15
C GLU A 174 -0.58 -15.18 -8.98
N ASN A 175 -0.67 -16.04 -7.97
CA ASN A 175 -1.89 -16.78 -7.68
C ASN A 175 -3.03 -15.86 -7.24
N LEU A 176 -2.75 -14.91 -6.33
CA LEU A 176 -3.75 -13.94 -5.87
C LEU A 176 -4.29 -13.12 -7.06
N LEU A 177 -3.41 -12.48 -7.84
CA LEU A 177 -3.79 -11.62 -8.95
C LEU A 177 -4.44 -12.37 -10.13
N ARG A 178 -4.35 -13.71 -10.19
CA ARG A 178 -5.05 -14.53 -11.20
C ARG A 178 -6.30 -15.22 -10.65
N SER A 179 -6.53 -15.14 -9.35
CA SER A 179 -7.63 -15.82 -8.68
C SER A 179 -8.97 -15.19 -9.03
N GLN A 180 -10.02 -16.01 -8.99
CA GLN A 180 -11.39 -15.50 -9.09
C GLN A 180 -11.69 -14.51 -7.96
N HIS A 181 -11.25 -14.82 -6.72
CA HIS A 181 -11.41 -13.95 -5.54
C HIS A 181 -10.93 -12.51 -5.77
N PHE A 182 -9.78 -12.33 -6.40
CA PHE A 182 -9.22 -10.99 -6.67
C PHE A 182 -10.08 -10.18 -7.65
N TYR A 183 -10.71 -10.85 -8.62
CA TYR A 183 -11.53 -10.22 -9.64
C TYR A 183 -13.03 -10.32 -9.38
N GLU A 184 -13.45 -10.85 -8.22
CA GLU A 184 -14.86 -10.97 -7.91
C GLU A 184 -15.46 -9.60 -7.60
N ALA A 185 -16.17 -9.14 -8.62
CA ALA A 185 -17.25 -8.17 -8.64
C ALA A 185 -18.28 -8.67 -9.67
N ALA A 186 -19.57 -8.68 -9.33
CA ALA A 186 -20.70 -8.89 -10.25
C ALA A 186 -20.80 -10.20 -11.10
N ALA A 187 -21.34 -11.25 -10.47
CA ALA A 187 -22.31 -12.13 -11.15
C ALA A 187 -23.73 -11.84 -10.63
N GLY A 188 -24.19 -10.60 -10.85
CA GLY A 188 -25.57 -10.17 -10.58
C GLY A 188 -25.80 -9.71 -9.14
N THR A 189 -26.27 -8.46 -9.01
CA THR A 189 -26.66 -7.77 -7.77
C THR A 189 -25.51 -7.40 -6.83
N VAL A 190 -25.17 -6.11 -6.85
CA VAL A 190 -24.30 -5.37 -5.92
C VAL A 190 -24.40 -5.93 -4.49
N THR A 191 -23.38 -6.68 -4.04
CA THR A 191 -23.19 -6.93 -2.60
C THR A 191 -21.74 -7.07 -2.14
N ASP A 192 -20.75 -7.35 -3.01
CA ASP A 192 -19.33 -7.21 -2.64
C ASP A 192 -18.44 -7.20 -3.91
N ASP A 193 -18.01 -6.00 -4.34
CA ASP A 193 -17.10 -5.83 -5.47
C ASP A 193 -15.73 -5.43 -4.90
N ASN A 194 -14.69 -6.24 -5.15
CA ASN A 194 -13.32 -5.92 -4.70
C ASN A 194 -12.66 -4.77 -5.48
N PHE A 195 -13.29 -4.28 -6.55
CA PHE A 195 -12.81 -3.16 -7.35
C PHE A 195 -13.26 -1.81 -6.80
N GLY A 196 -12.36 -0.82 -6.75
CA GLY A 196 -12.72 0.51 -6.24
C GLY A 196 -13.05 0.50 -4.75
N GLY A 197 -12.59 -0.49 -3.99
CA GLY A 197 -12.81 -0.58 -2.54
C GLY A 197 -11.70 0.08 -1.71
N ILE A 198 -10.48 0.16 -2.25
CA ILE A 198 -9.31 0.62 -1.52
C ILE A 198 -9.08 2.10 -1.75
N ILE A 199 -8.88 2.87 -0.68
CA ILE A 199 -8.51 4.28 -0.80
C ILE A 199 -7.05 4.35 -1.27
N LYS A 200 -6.82 5.00 -2.40
CA LYS A 200 -5.49 5.28 -2.96
C LYS A 200 -4.59 5.91 -1.91
N SER A 201 -3.42 5.33 -1.71
CA SER A 201 -2.38 5.98 -0.94
C SER A 201 -2.01 7.33 -1.59
N PRO A 202 -1.38 8.26 -0.86
CA PRO A 202 -0.84 9.48 -1.46
C PRO A 202 0.02 9.22 -2.69
N LEU A 203 0.81 8.14 -2.67
CA LEU A 203 1.65 7.72 -3.78
C LEU A 203 0.81 7.31 -4.99
N ASP A 204 -0.19 6.46 -4.78
CA ASP A 204 -1.09 6.01 -5.86
C ASP A 204 -1.83 7.20 -6.44
N LEU A 205 -2.46 8.05 -5.62
CA LEU A 205 -3.18 9.22 -6.11
C LEU A 205 -2.28 10.13 -6.94
N SER A 206 -1.09 10.47 -6.41
CA SER A 206 -0.24 11.49 -7.03
C SER A 206 0.43 10.95 -8.30
N ILE A 207 1.15 9.83 -8.18
CA ILE A 207 1.91 9.26 -9.29
C ILE A 207 0.98 8.71 -10.38
N GLN A 208 -0.12 8.04 -10.02
CA GLN A 208 -1.07 7.54 -11.02
C GLN A 208 -1.67 8.70 -11.82
N SER A 209 -2.05 9.81 -11.16
CA SER A 209 -2.57 10.99 -11.88
C SER A 209 -1.55 11.53 -12.88
N LEU A 210 -0.29 11.74 -12.47
CA LEU A 210 0.75 12.25 -13.37
C LEU A 210 1.04 11.28 -14.52
N ARG A 211 1.10 9.96 -14.25
CA ARG A 211 1.33 8.95 -15.28
C ARG A 211 0.16 8.81 -16.25
N PHE A 212 -1.08 8.86 -15.75
CA PHE A 212 -2.29 8.76 -16.56
C PHE A 212 -2.37 9.89 -17.58
N PHE A 213 -2.04 11.11 -17.18
CA PHE A 213 -1.99 12.27 -18.08
C PHE A 213 -0.66 12.43 -18.84
N GLU A 214 0.22 11.42 -18.77
CA GLU A 214 1.53 11.41 -19.43
C GLU A 214 2.36 12.67 -19.14
N VAL A 215 2.26 13.20 -17.91
CA VAL A 215 3.00 14.40 -17.51
C VAL A 215 4.50 14.12 -17.58
N PRO A 216 5.27 14.87 -18.38
CA PRO A 216 6.69 14.61 -18.55
C PRO A 216 7.44 14.96 -17.25
N ILE A 217 8.24 14.01 -16.77
CA ILE A 217 9.18 14.24 -15.68
C ILE A 217 10.56 14.52 -16.30
N PRO A 218 11.29 15.56 -15.86
CA PRO A 218 12.62 15.85 -16.36
C PRO A 218 13.56 14.65 -16.21
N ASP A 219 14.50 14.47 -17.14
CA ASP A 219 15.43 13.34 -17.06
C ASP A 219 16.50 13.58 -15.99
N MET A 220 16.72 12.60 -15.12
CA MET A 220 17.69 12.69 -14.02
C MET A 220 19.13 12.99 -14.47
N THR A 221 19.51 12.54 -15.67
CA THR A 221 20.88 12.67 -16.18
C THR A 221 21.09 13.95 -17.01
N THR A 222 20.09 14.34 -17.82
CA THR A 222 20.22 15.50 -18.72
C THR A 222 19.62 16.79 -18.17
N ALA A 223 18.72 16.70 -17.19
CA ALA A 223 18.02 17.82 -16.55
C ALA A 223 17.96 17.62 -15.03
N THR A 224 19.13 17.36 -14.42
CA THR A 224 19.25 16.92 -13.03
C THR A 224 18.63 17.89 -12.03
N THR A 225 18.81 19.20 -12.21
CA THR A 225 18.24 20.21 -11.31
C THR A 225 16.71 20.18 -11.34
N GLU A 226 16.13 20.20 -12.54
CA GLU A 226 14.70 20.16 -12.76
C GLU A 226 14.09 18.82 -12.30
N PHE A 227 14.82 17.71 -12.44
CA PHE A 227 14.41 16.41 -11.91
C PHE A 227 14.30 16.43 -10.39
N TYR A 228 15.30 16.97 -9.69
CA TYR A 228 15.23 17.06 -8.23
C TYR A 228 14.16 18.05 -7.75
N GLU A 229 13.92 19.14 -8.47
CA GLU A 229 12.80 20.04 -8.20
C GLU A 229 11.45 19.32 -8.38
N ALA A 230 11.26 18.59 -9.49
CA ALA A 230 10.05 17.81 -9.79
C ALA A 230 9.78 16.71 -8.76
N THR A 231 10.78 15.88 -8.48
CA THR A 231 10.65 14.82 -7.47
C THR A 231 10.48 15.38 -6.05
N GLY A 232 11.10 16.53 -5.73
CA GLY A 232 10.88 17.23 -4.47
C GLY A 232 9.44 17.72 -4.30
N ASP A 233 8.82 18.25 -5.35
CA ASP A 233 7.42 18.67 -5.35
C ASP A 233 6.46 17.48 -5.15
N ILE A 234 6.77 16.35 -5.79
CA ILE A 234 6.06 15.08 -5.60
C ILE A 234 6.18 14.62 -4.14
N VAL A 235 7.39 14.53 -3.59
CA VAL A 235 7.61 14.08 -2.20
C VAL A 235 6.89 14.99 -1.20
N ARG A 236 6.93 16.31 -1.39
CA ARG A 236 6.16 17.27 -0.57
C ARG A 236 4.66 17.00 -0.64
N THR A 237 4.14 16.75 -1.84
CA THR A 237 2.73 16.40 -2.05
C THR A 237 2.33 15.12 -1.30
N LEU A 238 3.21 14.10 -1.28
CA LEU A 238 2.98 12.88 -0.49
C LEU A 238 2.95 13.17 1.01
N TYR A 239 3.90 13.97 1.48
CA TYR A 239 4.01 14.37 2.88
C TYR A 239 2.78 15.13 3.37
N ASP A 240 2.29 16.11 2.59
CA ASP A 240 1.10 16.89 2.92
C ASP A 240 -0.17 16.02 3.01
N GLN A 241 -0.16 14.85 2.35
CA GLN A 241 -1.21 13.84 2.40
C GLN A 241 -0.93 12.72 3.42
N ALA A 242 -0.02 12.96 4.37
CA ALA A 242 0.39 12.08 5.46
C ALA A 242 1.19 10.82 5.06
N MET A 243 1.95 10.89 3.96
CA MET A 243 2.95 9.87 3.61
C MET A 243 4.35 10.48 3.52
N SER A 244 5.15 10.30 4.57
CA SER A 244 6.58 10.56 4.56
C SER A 244 7.30 9.48 3.75
N PHE A 245 7.47 9.71 2.45
CA PHE A 245 8.01 8.71 1.53
C PHE A 245 9.37 8.16 1.96
N TYR A 246 9.49 6.83 2.07
CA TYR A 246 10.64 6.08 2.63
C TYR A 246 10.99 6.37 4.10
N GLU A 247 10.20 7.17 4.80
CA GLU A 247 10.46 7.56 6.18
C GLU A 247 9.17 7.39 7.04
N PRO A 248 8.61 6.16 7.14
CA PRO A 248 7.51 5.93 8.06
C PRO A 248 7.94 6.29 9.49
N TYR A 249 7.04 6.89 10.27
CA TYR A 249 7.36 7.36 11.62
C TYR A 249 7.45 6.23 12.65
N ASP A 250 6.94 5.04 12.31
CA ASP A 250 6.95 3.85 13.14
C ASP A 250 7.65 2.70 12.39
N VAL A 251 8.30 1.82 13.14
CA VAL A 251 8.88 0.56 12.65
C VAL A 251 7.83 -0.37 12.04
N ALA A 252 6.55 -0.20 12.40
CA ALA A 252 5.42 -0.91 11.79
C ALA A 252 5.07 -0.40 10.37
N GLY A 253 5.57 0.77 9.96
CA GLY A 253 5.29 1.39 8.68
C GLY A 253 4.24 2.51 8.77
N TYR A 254 3.37 2.61 7.76
CA TYR A 254 2.25 3.54 7.77
C TYR A 254 0.99 2.86 8.30
N ASP A 255 0.25 3.51 9.22
CA ASP A 255 -0.98 2.99 9.85
C ASP A 255 -1.94 2.35 8.86
N ALA A 256 -2.06 2.94 7.67
CA ALA A 256 -2.96 2.47 6.62
C ALA A 256 -2.73 1.03 6.16
N TYR A 257 -1.53 0.47 6.39
CA TYR A 257 -1.17 -0.89 5.98
C TYR A 257 -1.14 -1.91 7.12
N HIS A 258 -1.27 -1.47 8.39
CA HIS A 258 -1.16 -2.39 9.52
C HIS A 258 -2.15 -2.16 10.66
N GLN A 259 -2.79 -1.00 10.78
CA GLN A 259 -3.61 -0.69 11.95
C GLN A 259 -5.10 -1.04 11.76
N PHE A 260 -5.47 -2.22 12.25
CA PHE A 260 -6.87 -2.65 12.39
C PHE A 260 -7.61 -1.81 13.45
N PRO A 261 -8.91 -1.51 13.27
CA PRO A 261 -9.80 -1.92 12.17
C PRO A 261 -9.84 -0.93 11.01
N ILE A 262 -8.94 0.03 10.91
CA ILE A 262 -9.14 1.19 10.03
C ILE A 262 -8.39 1.05 8.70
N TYR A 263 -7.16 0.54 8.69
CA TYR A 263 -6.35 0.29 7.48
C TYR A 263 -6.36 1.48 6.49
N HIS A 264 -6.55 1.23 5.19
CA HIS A 264 -6.49 2.23 4.11
C HIS A 264 -7.33 3.49 4.36
N ARG A 265 -8.34 3.44 5.24
CA ARG A 265 -9.13 4.61 5.65
C ARG A 265 -8.31 5.64 6.42
N PHE A 266 -7.15 5.29 6.98
CA PHE A 266 -6.21 6.23 7.59
C PHE A 266 -5.64 7.25 6.60
N TRP A 267 -5.70 6.99 5.29
CA TRP A 267 -5.33 8.00 4.29
C TRP A 267 -6.26 9.21 4.29
N ILE A 268 -7.47 9.11 4.89
CA ILE A 268 -8.47 10.16 4.92
C ILE A 268 -8.67 10.70 6.34
N THR A 269 -8.28 11.96 6.50
CA THR A 269 -8.61 12.83 7.64
C THR A 269 -9.13 14.15 7.06
N PRO A 270 -9.78 15.02 7.84
CA PRO A 270 -10.17 16.34 7.35
C PRO A 270 -9.01 17.13 6.73
N ASN A 271 -7.79 16.98 7.27
CA ASN A 271 -6.60 17.63 6.75
C ASN A 271 -6.10 17.00 5.43
N THR A 272 -5.90 15.67 5.40
CA THR A 272 -5.38 15.00 4.21
C THR A 272 -6.37 15.06 3.05
N LEU A 273 -7.68 15.04 3.31
CA LEU A 273 -8.70 15.22 2.29
C LEU A 273 -8.60 16.59 1.60
N ALA A 274 -8.39 17.66 2.38
CA ALA A 274 -8.20 19.00 1.83
C ALA A 274 -6.95 19.08 0.94
N ASN A 275 -5.85 18.44 1.35
CA ASN A 275 -4.60 18.41 0.58
C ASN A 275 -4.73 17.57 -0.70
N ARG A 276 -5.50 16.47 -0.68
CA ARG A 276 -5.83 15.69 -1.89
C ARG A 276 -6.58 16.53 -2.92
N TYR A 277 -7.57 17.31 -2.47
CA TYR A 277 -8.30 18.21 -3.37
C TYR A 277 -7.45 19.40 -3.84
N ALA A 278 -6.58 19.91 -2.98
CA ALA A 278 -5.62 20.95 -3.36
C ALA A 278 -4.63 20.45 -4.43
N TYR A 279 -4.16 19.20 -4.31
CA TYR A 279 -3.32 18.56 -5.32
C TYR A 279 -4.04 18.44 -6.68
N VAL A 280 -5.28 17.95 -6.70
CA VAL A 280 -6.04 17.87 -7.96
C VAL A 280 -6.22 19.25 -8.59
N ARG A 281 -6.56 20.27 -7.80
CA ARG A 281 -6.66 21.65 -8.30
C ARG A 281 -5.32 22.17 -8.82
N SER A 282 -4.21 21.87 -8.14
CA SER A 282 -2.90 22.37 -8.54
C SER A 282 -2.45 21.79 -9.88
N ILE A 283 -2.84 20.57 -10.24
CA ILE A 283 -2.48 19.97 -11.53
C ILE A 283 -3.47 20.26 -12.66
N ILE A 284 -4.76 20.45 -12.35
CA ILE A 284 -5.81 20.68 -13.35
C ILE A 284 -6.02 22.17 -13.65
N THR A 285 -6.12 23.00 -12.62
CA THR A 285 -6.54 24.39 -12.77
C THR A 285 -5.36 25.27 -13.18
N ALA A 286 -5.44 25.92 -14.35
CA ALA A 286 -4.33 26.72 -14.89
C ALA A 286 -3.93 27.90 -13.98
N ALA A 287 -4.92 28.52 -13.33
CA ALA A 287 -4.73 29.70 -12.47
C ALA A 287 -4.15 29.37 -11.08
N GLU A 288 -4.23 28.12 -10.63
CA GLU A 288 -3.66 27.70 -9.35
C GLU A 288 -2.13 27.65 -9.43
N PRO A 289 -1.37 27.88 -8.35
CA PRO A 289 0.05 27.59 -8.34
C PRO A 289 0.28 26.07 -8.36
N GLY A 290 1.36 25.63 -9.00
CA GLY A 290 1.73 24.21 -9.05
C GLY A 290 2.81 23.96 -10.09
N MET A 291 3.69 23.00 -9.83
CA MET A 291 4.76 22.65 -10.75
C MET A 291 4.24 21.89 -11.98
N PHE A 292 3.38 20.91 -11.75
CA PHE A 292 2.76 20.13 -12.81
C PHE A 292 1.46 20.78 -13.27
N LYS A 293 1.25 20.85 -14.58
CA LYS A 293 0.04 21.40 -15.20
C LYS A 293 -0.43 20.53 -16.34
N ILE A 294 -1.68 20.10 -16.28
CA ILE A 294 -2.33 19.31 -17.31
C ILE A 294 -3.18 20.25 -18.16
N ASN A 295 -2.95 20.26 -19.47
CA ASN A 295 -3.89 20.92 -20.38
C ASN A 295 -5.02 19.96 -20.73
N VAL A 296 -6.09 20.00 -19.94
CA VAL A 296 -7.25 19.11 -20.11
C VAL A 296 -7.96 19.29 -21.46
N TYR A 297 -7.88 20.48 -22.07
CA TYR A 297 -8.41 20.70 -23.41
C TYR A 297 -7.63 19.91 -24.46
N ASP A 298 -6.29 19.99 -24.43
CA ASP A 298 -5.44 19.22 -25.34
C ASP A 298 -5.58 17.72 -25.09
N TYR A 299 -5.69 17.30 -23.82
CA TYR A 299 -5.94 15.91 -23.47
C TYR A 299 -7.23 15.38 -24.11
N VAL A 300 -8.36 16.07 -23.94
CA VAL A 300 -9.64 15.64 -24.54
C VAL A 300 -9.55 15.65 -26.06
N LYS A 301 -8.98 16.71 -26.65
CA LYS A 301 -8.87 16.86 -28.10
C LYS A 301 -8.02 15.76 -28.75
N ASN A 302 -6.96 15.33 -28.08
CA ASN A 302 -6.02 14.36 -28.62
C ASN A 302 -6.42 12.91 -28.36
N ASN A 303 -7.15 12.65 -27.25
CA ASN A 303 -7.42 11.29 -26.80
C ASN A 303 -8.89 10.86 -26.91
N ILE A 304 -9.84 11.79 -27.01
CA ILE A 304 -11.27 11.48 -27.10
C ILE A 304 -11.78 11.74 -28.53
N PRO A 305 -12.47 10.76 -29.17
CA PRO A 305 -13.04 10.95 -30.49
C PRO A 305 -13.94 12.20 -30.56
N ASN A 306 -13.80 13.00 -31.63
CA ASN A 306 -14.50 14.29 -31.73
C ASN A 306 -16.04 14.17 -31.59
N GLY A 307 -16.63 13.09 -32.10
CA GLY A 307 -18.08 12.85 -31.96
C GLY A 307 -18.53 12.63 -30.52
N ILE A 308 -17.66 12.09 -29.66
CA ILE A 308 -17.89 11.94 -28.22
C ILE A 308 -17.59 13.27 -27.52
N ALA A 309 -16.45 13.90 -27.81
CA ALA A 309 -16.04 15.13 -27.15
C ALA A 309 -16.99 16.32 -27.41
N ALA A 310 -17.63 16.37 -28.58
CA ALA A 310 -18.60 17.40 -28.92
C ALA A 310 -19.94 17.27 -28.16
N ASP A 311 -20.27 16.09 -27.65
CA ASP A 311 -21.50 15.83 -26.90
C ASP A 311 -21.21 15.82 -25.40
N ALA A 312 -21.82 16.73 -24.65
CA ALA A 312 -21.47 16.93 -23.25
C ALA A 312 -21.78 15.71 -22.38
N ARG A 313 -22.85 14.97 -22.68
CA ARG A 313 -23.26 13.77 -21.93
C ARG A 313 -22.34 12.60 -22.24
N LEU A 314 -22.05 12.38 -23.52
CA LEU A 314 -21.14 11.31 -23.93
C LEU A 314 -19.72 11.57 -23.40
N LEU A 315 -19.26 12.82 -23.41
CA LEU A 315 -17.94 13.17 -22.87
C LEU A 315 -17.83 12.88 -21.37
N VAL A 316 -18.83 13.21 -20.56
CA VAL A 316 -18.83 12.93 -19.12
C VAL A 316 -18.77 11.42 -18.87
N ILE A 317 -19.61 10.63 -19.55
CA ILE A 317 -19.60 9.16 -19.45
C ILE A 317 -18.24 8.59 -19.86
N GLU A 318 -17.66 9.09 -20.95
CA GLU A 318 -16.39 8.59 -21.45
C GLU A 318 -15.23 8.90 -20.50
N LEU A 319 -15.14 10.14 -19.99
CA LEU A 319 -14.12 10.51 -19.02
C LEU A 319 -14.27 9.77 -17.68
N ALA A 320 -15.52 9.50 -17.25
CA ALA A 320 -15.76 8.68 -16.07
C ALA A 320 -15.10 7.31 -16.19
N LYS A 321 -15.24 6.61 -17.33
CA LYS A 321 -14.63 5.29 -17.56
C LYS A 321 -13.11 5.28 -17.45
N TYR A 322 -12.47 6.39 -17.79
CA TYR A 322 -11.01 6.50 -17.69
C TYR A 322 -10.53 6.86 -16.28
N LEU A 323 -11.31 7.60 -15.51
CA LEU A 323 -10.89 8.20 -14.25
C LEU A 323 -11.43 7.46 -13.02
N LEU A 324 -12.59 6.80 -13.12
CA LEU A 324 -13.32 6.22 -12.01
C LEU A 324 -13.32 4.68 -12.10
N PRO A 325 -13.26 3.97 -10.95
CA PRO A 325 -13.06 2.52 -10.94
C PRO A 325 -14.30 1.71 -11.37
N VAL A 326 -15.51 2.21 -11.08
CA VAL A 326 -16.77 1.47 -11.33
C VAL A 326 -17.66 2.30 -12.24
N THR A 327 -17.78 1.90 -13.51
CA THR A 327 -18.42 2.72 -14.57
C THR A 327 -19.28 1.92 -15.54
N ASP A 328 -19.78 0.77 -15.10
CA ASP A 328 -20.70 -0.04 -15.91
C ASP A 328 -22.07 0.64 -16.02
N ASN A 329 -22.72 0.49 -17.18
CA ASN A 329 -24.10 0.92 -17.43
C ASN A 329 -24.45 2.36 -17.04
N LEU A 330 -23.49 3.30 -17.09
CA LEU A 330 -23.73 4.70 -16.74
C LEU A 330 -24.90 5.29 -17.54
N THR A 331 -25.81 5.95 -16.83
CA THR A 331 -27.00 6.57 -17.38
C THR A 331 -27.33 7.88 -16.67
N TYR A 332 -28.10 8.74 -17.34
CA TYR A 332 -28.67 9.96 -16.77
C TYR A 332 -30.14 9.78 -16.36
N ASP A 333 -30.70 8.59 -16.58
CA ASP A 333 -32.08 8.27 -16.24
C ASP A 333 -32.14 7.54 -14.90
N ASP A 334 -32.66 8.23 -13.88
CA ASP A 334 -32.88 7.70 -12.53
C ASP A 334 -33.73 6.42 -12.53
N ALA A 335 -34.60 6.21 -13.53
CA ALA A 335 -35.41 5.00 -13.62
C ALA A 335 -34.66 3.80 -14.21
N ALA A 336 -33.41 4.00 -14.66
CA ALA A 336 -32.61 2.98 -15.34
C ALA A 336 -31.23 2.75 -14.68
N ASP A 337 -30.96 3.33 -13.51
CA ASP A 337 -29.63 3.27 -12.87
C ASP A 337 -29.43 2.10 -11.90
N ASP A 338 -30.42 1.21 -11.74
CA ASP A 338 -30.38 0.03 -10.86
C ASP A 338 -29.16 -0.90 -11.10
N THR A 339 -28.59 -0.87 -12.31
CA THR A 339 -27.42 -1.68 -12.70
C THR A 339 -26.19 -0.83 -13.03
N SER A 340 -26.27 0.48 -12.76
CA SER A 340 -25.21 1.43 -13.05
C SER A 340 -24.17 1.43 -11.93
N GLY A 341 -22.90 1.51 -12.31
CA GLY A 341 -21.78 1.64 -11.38
C GLY A 341 -21.82 2.95 -10.57
N LEU A 342 -22.43 4.00 -11.15
CA LEU A 342 -22.67 5.28 -10.49
C LEU A 342 -24.13 5.68 -10.69
N THR A 343 -24.74 6.25 -9.66
CA THR A 343 -26.14 6.68 -9.74
C THR A 343 -26.33 7.77 -10.80
N ALA A 344 -27.52 7.83 -11.41
CA ALA A 344 -27.84 8.86 -12.38
C ALA A 344 -27.74 10.29 -11.82
N PRO A 345 -28.10 10.57 -10.54
CA PRO A 345 -27.82 11.86 -9.92
C PRO A 345 -26.32 12.19 -9.84
N ARG A 346 -25.46 11.18 -9.67
CA ARG A 346 -24.00 11.38 -9.60
C ARG A 346 -23.43 11.78 -10.95
N ILE A 347 -23.85 11.11 -12.02
CA ILE A 347 -23.46 11.45 -13.40
C ILE A 347 -24.04 12.80 -13.82
N THR A 348 -25.28 13.10 -13.41
CA THR A 348 -25.92 14.41 -13.62
C THR A 348 -25.17 15.53 -12.91
N TYR A 349 -24.71 15.31 -11.67
CA TYR A 349 -23.86 16.26 -10.97
C TYR A 349 -22.59 16.60 -11.75
N PHE A 350 -21.90 15.62 -12.36
CA PHE A 350 -20.72 15.91 -13.18
C PHE A 350 -21.06 16.75 -14.41
N LEU A 351 -22.20 16.49 -15.07
CA LEU A 351 -22.67 17.29 -16.19
C LEU A 351 -23.00 18.73 -15.77
N GLU A 352 -23.64 18.93 -14.62
CA GLU A 352 -23.93 20.26 -14.08
C GLU A 352 -22.64 21.02 -13.74
N ARG A 353 -21.65 20.35 -13.14
CA ARG A 353 -20.33 20.95 -12.88
C ARG A 353 -19.58 21.26 -14.17
N PHE A 354 -19.75 20.46 -15.21
CA PHE A 354 -19.14 20.71 -16.50
C PHE A 354 -19.74 21.95 -17.18
N LEU A 355 -21.06 22.00 -17.31
CA LEU A 355 -21.74 23.04 -18.08
C LEU A 355 -21.92 24.35 -17.32
N GLN A 356 -21.93 24.30 -15.98
CA GLN A 356 -22.20 25.45 -15.10
C GLN A 356 -23.52 26.14 -15.49
N THR A 357 -23.44 27.32 -16.12
CA THR A 357 -24.60 28.11 -16.57
C THR A 357 -24.89 27.97 -18.06
N PHE A 358 -24.06 27.24 -18.81
CA PHE A 358 -24.22 27.01 -20.24
C PHE A 358 -25.07 25.77 -20.52
N ASP A 359 -25.60 25.65 -21.74
CA ASP A 359 -26.33 24.47 -22.18
C ASP A 359 -25.47 23.55 -23.07
N GLU A 360 -25.99 22.35 -23.34
CA GLU A 360 -25.30 21.33 -24.16
C GLU A 360 -25.09 21.81 -25.61
N ALA A 361 -26.01 22.63 -26.14
CA ALA A 361 -25.93 23.18 -27.49
C ALA A 361 -24.80 24.21 -27.64
N TYR A 362 -24.60 25.04 -26.62
CA TYR A 362 -23.47 25.96 -26.52
C TYR A 362 -22.15 25.20 -26.56
N TRP A 363 -21.99 24.17 -25.71
CA TRP A 363 -20.79 23.33 -25.70
C TRP A 363 -20.51 22.75 -27.09
N THR A 364 -21.50 22.07 -27.66
CA THR A 364 -21.39 21.42 -28.98
C THR A 364 -20.92 22.38 -30.06
N THR A 365 -21.53 23.58 -30.10
CA THR A 365 -21.21 24.60 -31.11
C THR A 365 -19.79 25.11 -30.96
N ARG A 366 -19.38 25.44 -29.73
CA ARG A 366 -18.06 26.00 -29.43
C ARG A 366 -16.95 24.98 -29.63
N TRP A 367 -17.19 23.72 -29.25
CA TRP A 367 -16.23 22.63 -29.43
C TRP A 367 -15.92 22.43 -30.91
N ASN A 368 -16.95 22.31 -31.74
CA ASN A 368 -16.80 22.15 -33.18
C ASN A 368 -16.17 23.38 -33.87
N ALA A 369 -16.30 24.57 -33.27
CA ALA A 369 -15.62 25.77 -33.74
C ALA A 369 -14.14 25.86 -33.30
N GLY A 370 -13.65 24.92 -32.47
CA GLY A 370 -12.29 24.94 -31.94
C GLY A 370 -12.03 26.13 -31.01
N ALA A 371 -13.04 26.56 -30.25
CA ALA A 371 -12.94 27.72 -29.39
C ALA A 371 -11.94 27.50 -28.24
N GLY A 372 -11.02 28.44 -28.03
CA GLY A 372 -9.94 28.33 -27.03
C GLY A 372 -10.35 28.63 -25.59
N ASP A 373 -11.57 29.10 -25.35
CA ASP A 373 -12.12 29.39 -24.02
C ASP A 373 -12.75 28.16 -23.34
N LEU A 374 -12.75 27.00 -24.01
CA LEU A 374 -13.36 25.77 -23.50
C LEU A 374 -12.57 25.06 -22.40
N ARG A 375 -11.33 25.50 -22.19
CA ARG A 375 -10.45 24.93 -21.17
C ARG A 375 -11.07 25.07 -19.78
N ASP A 376 -11.64 26.22 -19.45
CA ASP A 376 -12.20 26.47 -18.11
C ASP A 376 -13.37 25.53 -17.80
N GLN A 377 -14.27 25.27 -18.77
CA GLN A 377 -15.34 24.28 -18.57
C GLN A 377 -14.80 22.87 -18.33
N LEU A 378 -13.78 22.46 -19.08
CA LEU A 378 -13.14 21.16 -18.87
C LEU A 378 -12.42 21.09 -17.53
N GLU A 379 -11.76 22.17 -17.09
CA GLU A 379 -11.15 22.22 -15.76
C GLU A 379 -12.19 21.99 -14.66
N TYR A 380 -13.42 22.50 -14.78
CA TYR A 380 -14.50 22.20 -13.83
C TYR A 380 -14.92 20.73 -13.84
N LEU A 381 -15.04 20.11 -15.01
CA LEU A 381 -15.38 18.69 -15.14
C LEU A 381 -14.28 17.80 -14.53
N PHE A 382 -13.02 18.01 -14.91
CA PHE A 382 -11.89 17.24 -14.39
C PHE A 382 -11.74 17.42 -12.88
N ASN A 383 -11.89 18.65 -12.35
CA ASN A 383 -11.91 18.85 -10.91
C ASN A 383 -13.07 18.11 -10.23
N ALA A 384 -14.27 18.10 -10.81
CA ALA A 384 -15.42 17.40 -10.24
C ALA A 384 -15.22 15.87 -10.22
N LEU A 385 -14.67 15.31 -11.31
CA LEU A 385 -14.36 13.88 -11.41
C LEU A 385 -13.19 13.49 -10.49
N MET A 386 -12.09 14.23 -10.50
CA MET A 386 -10.88 13.83 -9.76
C MET A 386 -10.91 14.17 -8.27
N GLN A 387 -11.76 15.10 -7.83
CA GLN A 387 -12.02 15.34 -6.40
C GLN A 387 -13.19 14.52 -5.86
N SER A 388 -13.78 13.66 -6.70
CA SER A 388 -14.85 12.77 -6.30
C SER A 388 -14.31 11.70 -5.34
N PRO A 389 -15.11 11.19 -4.37
CA PRO A 389 -14.72 10.04 -3.56
C PRO A 389 -14.35 8.83 -4.42
N GLU A 390 -15.04 8.63 -5.54
CA GLU A 390 -14.83 7.52 -6.47
C GLU A 390 -13.44 7.58 -7.11
N TYR A 391 -12.92 8.77 -7.45
CA TYR A 391 -11.54 8.92 -7.92
C TYR A 391 -10.50 8.62 -6.84
N GLN A 392 -10.86 8.72 -5.55
CA GLN A 392 -9.95 8.38 -4.46
C GLN A 392 -9.78 6.87 -4.29
N LEU A 393 -10.55 6.05 -5.02
CA LEU A 393 -10.58 4.61 -4.89
C LEU A 393 -9.77 3.93 -6.01
N ALA A 394 -9.05 2.87 -5.65
CA ALA A 394 -8.19 2.05 -6.51
C ALA A 394 -8.87 0.73 -6.89
#